data_AF-A0A1E4LI80-F1
#
_entry.id   AF-A0A1E4LI80-F1
#
_cell.length_a   1.000
_cell.length_b   1.000
_cell.length_c   1.000
_cell.angle_alpha   90.00
_cell.angle_beta   90.00
_cell.angle_gamma   90.00
#
_symmetry.space_group_name_H-M   'P 1'
#
loop_
_entity.id
_entity.type
_entity.pdbx_description
1 polymer ?
#
loop_
_entity_poly.entity_id
_entity_poly.type
_entity_poly.pdbx_seq_one_letter_code
_entity_poly.pdbx_strand_id
1 'polypeptide(L)'
;MTRDIASECVRRGYSGVLLDLAPTPACVTLLPSLSEQLARRNIPHFAPVEIASAVPYGRVVVPSALSGGDYRALLAEYAARFGLERVSLEIVRICSDFLMPSMTPDGVTLSSAQFAALLAQHSPMTFFSRELCAKYFTYRDEQGRSHFLLFDDPDTAVKKLMLAREAGYTTAFVLWRDWGAATTSIVRGAAL
;
A
#
# COMPACT_ATOMS: atom_id res chain seq x y z
N MET A 1 11.43 18.11 -20.49
CA MET A 1 10.81 17.18 -19.53
C MET A 1 11.46 17.21 -18.15
N THR A 2 12.67 16.67 -17.91
CA THR A 2 13.24 16.63 -16.54
C THR A 2 13.58 17.98 -15.94
N ARG A 3 13.99 18.94 -16.78
CA ARG A 3 14.15 20.34 -16.38
C ARG A 3 12.82 20.95 -15.91
N ASP A 4 11.73 20.64 -16.59
CA ASP A 4 10.39 21.17 -16.27
C ASP A 4 9.87 20.55 -14.98
N ILE A 5 10.06 19.23 -14.81
CA ILE A 5 9.77 18.51 -13.56
C ILE A 5 10.55 19.11 -12.40
N ALA A 6 11.85 19.34 -12.57
CA ALA A 6 12.70 19.95 -11.54
C ALA A 6 12.22 21.36 -11.16
N SER A 7 11.94 22.19 -12.17
CA SER A 7 11.42 23.55 -11.99
C SER A 7 10.11 23.53 -11.22
N GLU A 8 9.19 22.62 -11.55
CA GLU A 8 7.92 22.49 -10.86
C GLU A 8 8.08 22.02 -9.41
N CYS A 9 8.99 21.06 -9.15
CA CYS A 9 9.28 20.61 -7.78
C CYS A 9 9.77 21.76 -6.90
N VAL A 10 10.71 22.57 -7.41
CA VAL A 10 11.20 23.76 -6.70
C VAL A 10 10.08 24.78 -6.50
N ARG A 11 9.33 25.08 -7.56
CA ARG A 11 8.27 26.10 -7.55
C ARG A 11 7.14 25.79 -6.59
N ARG A 12 6.78 24.51 -6.44
CA ARG A 12 5.67 24.04 -5.57
C ARG A 12 6.13 23.52 -4.22
N GLY A 13 7.44 23.38 -4.01
CA GLY A 13 7.99 22.74 -2.81
C GLY A 13 7.67 21.23 -2.74
N TYR A 14 7.58 20.55 -3.88
CA TYR A 14 7.42 19.09 -3.89
C TYR A 14 8.72 18.39 -3.53
N SER A 15 8.63 17.41 -2.63
CA SER A 15 9.78 16.63 -2.15
C SER A 15 10.25 15.54 -3.12
N GLY A 16 9.56 15.35 -4.26
CA GLY A 16 9.90 14.32 -5.22
C GLY A 16 8.78 14.07 -6.24
N VAL A 17 8.93 12.98 -7.00
CA VAL A 17 8.05 12.63 -8.12
C VAL A 17 7.61 11.17 -8.00
N LEU A 18 6.31 10.90 -8.12
CA LEU A 18 5.80 9.54 -8.32
C LEU A 18 5.61 9.28 -9.82
N LEU A 19 6.28 8.26 -10.35
CA LEU A 19 6.19 7.82 -11.73
C LEU A 19 5.03 6.84 -11.87
N ASP A 20 3.80 7.34 -11.77
CA ASP A 20 2.57 6.55 -11.88
C ASP A 20 2.19 6.34 -13.36
N LEU A 21 2.83 5.36 -13.99
CA LEU A 21 2.67 5.05 -15.41
C LEU A 21 2.32 3.57 -15.60
N ALA A 22 1.40 3.29 -16.52
CA ALA A 22 1.09 1.92 -16.92
C ALA A 22 2.33 1.24 -17.55
N PRO A 23 2.58 -0.05 -17.27
CA PRO A 23 3.75 -0.78 -17.74
C PRO A 23 3.63 -1.10 -19.24
N THR A 24 3.83 -0.09 -20.08
CA THR A 24 3.82 -0.21 -21.54
C THR A 24 5.26 -0.31 -22.08
N PRO A 25 5.47 -0.87 -23.28
CA PRO A 25 6.81 -0.91 -23.90
C PRO A 25 7.48 0.47 -24.02
N ALA A 26 6.67 1.52 -24.26
CA ALA A 26 7.15 2.90 -24.28
C ALA A 26 7.70 3.34 -22.91
N CYS A 27 7.03 2.96 -21.81
CA CYS A 27 7.49 3.25 -20.46
C CYS A 27 8.82 2.56 -20.16
N VAL A 28 8.95 1.28 -20.51
CA VAL A 28 10.20 0.51 -20.34
C VAL A 28 11.39 1.19 -21.05
N THR A 29 11.13 1.85 -22.19
CA THR A 29 12.16 2.55 -22.97
C THR A 29 12.52 3.92 -22.38
N LEU A 30 11.52 4.69 -21.91
CA LEU A 30 11.69 6.06 -21.44
C LEU A 30 12.23 6.15 -20.00
N LEU A 31 11.72 5.29 -19.13
CA LEU A 31 11.93 5.37 -17.68
C LEU A 31 13.40 5.29 -17.24
N PRO A 32 14.27 4.47 -17.84
CA PRO A 32 15.67 4.40 -17.41
C PRO A 32 16.39 5.75 -17.55
N SER A 33 16.21 6.42 -18.70
CA SER A 33 16.81 7.73 -18.94
C SER A 33 16.20 8.81 -18.03
N LEU A 34 14.88 8.76 -17.80
CA LEU A 34 14.21 9.67 -16.88
C LEU A 34 14.72 9.50 -15.43
N SER A 35 14.80 8.27 -14.95
CA SER A 35 15.30 7.92 -13.61
C SER A 35 16.73 8.44 -13.41
N GLU A 36 17.61 8.22 -14.39
CA GLU A 36 18.98 8.74 -14.34
C GLU A 36 19.03 10.27 -14.27
N GLN A 37 18.23 10.95 -15.11
CA GLN A 37 18.20 12.41 -15.15
C GLN A 37 17.61 13.05 -13.88
N LEU A 38 16.68 12.39 -13.21
CA LEU A 38 16.14 12.80 -11.90
C LEU A 38 17.18 12.60 -10.80
N ALA A 39 17.85 11.45 -10.80
CA ALA A 39 18.93 11.14 -9.85
C ALA A 39 20.10 12.12 -9.94
N ARG A 40 20.56 12.45 -11.15
CA ARG A 40 21.62 13.45 -11.39
C ARG A 40 21.26 14.86 -10.87
N ARG A 41 19.98 15.14 -10.66
CA ARG A 41 19.47 16.40 -10.12
C ARG A 41 19.10 16.32 -8.64
N ASN A 42 19.38 15.20 -7.98
CA ASN A 42 18.98 14.93 -6.59
C ASN A 42 17.46 15.08 -6.38
N ILE A 43 16.64 14.69 -7.37
CA ILE A 43 15.18 14.68 -7.24
C ILE A 43 14.77 13.27 -6.80
N PRO A 44 14.25 13.10 -5.58
CA PRO A 44 13.68 11.82 -5.15
C PRO A 44 12.56 11.42 -6.10
N HIS A 45 12.59 10.18 -6.54
CA HIS A 45 11.55 9.66 -7.41
C HIS A 45 11.17 8.24 -7.02
N PHE A 46 9.89 7.95 -7.21
CA PHE A 46 9.22 6.75 -6.72
C PHE A 46 8.51 6.10 -7.88
N ALA A 47 8.41 4.77 -7.88
CA ALA A 47 7.76 4.03 -8.94
C ALA A 47 7.01 2.81 -8.37
N PRO A 48 5.80 2.50 -8.87
CA PRO A 48 5.13 1.25 -8.55
C PRO A 48 5.99 0.03 -8.89
N VAL A 49 5.75 -1.08 -8.18
CA VAL A 49 6.53 -2.32 -8.30
C VAL A 49 6.53 -2.88 -9.72
N GLU A 50 5.48 -2.64 -10.49
CA GLU A 50 5.27 -3.10 -11.87
C GLU A 50 6.28 -2.54 -12.85
N ILE A 51 6.81 -1.34 -12.59
CA ILE A 51 7.79 -0.66 -13.44
C ILE A 51 9.15 -0.50 -12.76
N ALA A 52 9.36 -1.13 -11.60
CA ALA A 52 10.55 -0.99 -10.77
C ALA A 52 11.86 -1.29 -11.52
N SER A 53 11.84 -2.27 -12.42
CA SER A 53 13.00 -2.65 -13.23
C SER A 53 13.46 -1.54 -14.19
N ALA A 54 12.56 -0.65 -14.59
CA ALA A 54 12.84 0.46 -15.49
C ALA A 54 13.26 1.74 -14.75
N VAL A 55 13.29 1.73 -13.40
CA VAL A 55 13.60 2.90 -12.56
C VAL A 55 14.76 2.56 -11.59
N PRO A 56 15.99 2.34 -12.10
CA PRO A 56 17.10 1.80 -11.31
C PRO A 56 17.59 2.74 -10.19
N TYR A 57 17.40 4.06 -10.32
CA TYR A 57 17.84 5.05 -9.33
C TYR A 57 16.72 5.57 -8.43
N GLY A 58 15.49 5.09 -8.66
CA GLY A 58 14.32 5.48 -7.87
C GLY A 58 14.03 4.51 -6.76
N ARG A 59 13.12 4.92 -5.89
CA ARG A 59 12.54 4.07 -4.87
C ARG A 59 11.34 3.30 -5.42
N VAL A 60 11.21 2.04 -5.02
CA VAL A 60 10.12 1.15 -5.41
C VAL A 60 9.02 1.23 -4.35
N VAL A 61 7.81 1.56 -4.78
CA VAL A 61 6.62 1.56 -3.94
C VAL A 61 5.99 0.18 -3.97
N VAL A 62 5.92 -0.48 -2.82
CA VAL A 62 5.40 -1.85 -2.67
C VAL A 62 4.15 -1.85 -1.79
N PRO A 63 3.12 -2.65 -2.10
CA PRO A 63 1.86 -2.63 -1.35
C PRO A 63 1.99 -3.28 0.03
N SER A 64 1.28 -2.75 1.02
CA SER A 64 1.17 -3.33 2.37
C SER A 64 -0.01 -4.32 2.52
N ALA A 65 -0.66 -4.69 1.41
CA ALA A 65 -1.82 -5.57 1.43
C ALA A 65 -1.37 -7.03 1.63
N LEU A 66 -2.01 -7.72 2.56
CA LEU A 66 -1.78 -9.13 2.84
C LEU A 66 -3.11 -9.79 3.25
N SER A 67 -3.50 -10.85 2.55
CA SER A 67 -4.70 -11.66 2.85
C SER A 67 -4.37 -13.05 3.40
N GLY A 68 -3.09 -13.44 3.39
CA GLY A 68 -2.56 -14.67 3.95
C GLY A 68 -1.05 -14.54 4.20
N GLY A 69 -0.51 -15.28 5.17
CA GLY A 69 0.91 -15.21 5.53
C GLY A 69 1.18 -14.26 6.69
N ASP A 70 2.41 -13.73 6.76
CA ASP A 70 2.87 -12.86 7.86
C ASP A 70 3.40 -11.51 7.34
N TYR A 71 2.95 -10.43 7.98
CA TYR A 71 3.26 -9.06 7.58
C TYR A 71 4.73 -8.70 7.79
N ARG A 72 5.40 -9.23 8.83
CA ARG A 72 6.84 -9.01 9.02
C ARG A 72 7.66 -9.75 7.98
N ALA A 73 7.22 -10.96 7.60
CA ALA A 73 7.83 -11.71 6.49
C ALA A 73 7.67 -10.95 5.16
N LEU A 74 6.51 -10.35 4.88
CA LEU A 74 6.29 -9.50 3.71
C LEU A 74 7.29 -8.33 3.65
N LEU A 75 7.47 -7.61 4.78
CA LEU A 75 8.46 -6.53 4.87
C LEU A 75 9.89 -7.02 4.64
N ALA A 76 10.25 -8.17 5.23
CA ALA A 76 11.56 -8.77 5.03
C ALA A 76 11.81 -9.18 3.57
N GLU A 77 10.80 -9.72 2.88
CA GLU A 77 10.88 -10.09 1.47
C GLU A 77 11.13 -8.86 0.58
N TYR A 78 10.37 -7.79 0.79
CA TYR A 78 10.57 -6.55 0.04
C TYR A 78 11.94 -5.91 0.31
N ALA A 79 12.40 -5.89 1.55
CA ALA A 79 13.72 -5.41 1.91
C ALA A 79 14.83 -6.25 1.26
N ALA A 80 14.70 -7.58 1.26
CA ALA A 80 15.66 -8.49 0.62
C ALA A 80 15.67 -8.33 -0.90
N ARG A 81 14.51 -8.07 -1.52
CA ARG A 81 14.38 -7.93 -2.97
C ARG A 81 14.88 -6.60 -3.50
N PHE A 82 14.63 -5.50 -2.80
CA PHE A 82 14.87 -4.15 -3.32
C PHE A 82 15.95 -3.36 -2.59
N GLY A 83 16.31 -3.73 -1.36
CA GLY A 83 17.15 -2.92 -0.47
C GLY A 83 16.33 -1.90 0.33
N LEU A 84 16.65 -1.72 1.61
CA LEU A 84 15.93 -0.80 2.51
C LEU A 84 16.02 0.66 2.07
N GLU A 85 17.10 1.03 1.39
CA GLU A 85 17.34 2.38 0.86
C GLU A 85 16.50 2.70 -0.38
N ARG A 86 16.04 1.66 -1.09
CA ARG A 86 15.23 1.78 -2.31
C ARG A 86 13.77 1.43 -2.11
N VAL A 87 13.38 0.74 -1.05
CA VAL A 87 11.97 0.37 -0.87
C VAL A 87 11.17 1.48 -0.17
N SER A 88 9.92 1.66 -0.55
CA SER A 88 8.93 2.52 0.11
C SER A 88 7.61 1.77 0.17
N LEU A 89 6.87 1.92 1.26
CA LEU A 89 5.64 1.15 1.47
C LEU A 89 4.41 1.95 1.05
N GLU A 90 3.47 1.37 0.33
CA GLU A 90 2.12 1.91 0.18
C GLU A 90 1.18 1.27 1.20
N ILE A 91 0.53 2.09 2.03
CA ILE A 91 -0.46 1.63 3.00
C ILE A 91 -1.77 1.41 2.27
N VAL A 92 -1.99 0.17 1.85
CA VAL A 92 -3.21 -0.26 1.16
C VAL A 92 -4.29 -0.56 2.18
N ARG A 93 -5.50 -0.03 1.92
CA ARG A 93 -6.69 -0.32 2.71
C ARG A 93 -7.40 -1.57 2.16
N ILE A 94 -7.24 -2.70 2.83
CA ILE A 94 -8.00 -3.89 2.48
C ILE A 94 -9.45 -3.76 2.97
N CYS A 95 -10.39 -4.27 2.18
CA CYS A 95 -11.76 -4.55 2.61
C CYS A 95 -12.30 -5.65 1.70
N SER A 96 -12.04 -6.91 2.04
CA SER A 96 -12.35 -8.05 1.19
C SER A 96 -13.14 -9.11 1.97
N ASP A 97 -14.17 -9.64 1.33
CA ASP A 97 -14.96 -10.77 1.82
C ASP A 97 -14.56 -12.07 1.12
N PHE A 98 -14.38 -13.12 1.90
CA PHE A 98 -13.94 -14.44 1.45
C PHE A 98 -15.00 -15.48 1.80
N LEU A 99 -15.63 -16.06 0.78
CA LEU A 99 -16.46 -17.24 0.96
C LEU A 99 -15.56 -18.43 1.35
N MET A 100 -15.90 -19.14 2.42
CA MET A 100 -15.09 -20.22 2.96
C MET A 100 -15.59 -21.60 2.54
N PRO A 101 -14.69 -22.52 2.10
CA PRO A 101 -13.24 -22.32 1.95
C PRO A 101 -12.91 -21.40 0.76
N SER A 102 -11.98 -20.46 0.96
CA SER A 102 -11.55 -19.57 -0.13
C SER A 102 -10.63 -20.28 -1.10
N MET A 103 -10.90 -20.12 -2.39
CA MET A 103 -10.08 -20.64 -3.48
C MET A 103 -9.19 -19.57 -4.13
N THR A 104 -9.25 -18.33 -3.63
CA THR A 104 -8.47 -17.20 -4.16
C THR A 104 -7.85 -16.38 -3.03
N PRO A 105 -6.69 -15.73 -3.27
CA PRO A 105 -6.05 -14.89 -2.27
C PRO A 105 -6.74 -13.52 -2.12
N ASP A 106 -7.52 -13.05 -3.09
CA ASP A 106 -7.97 -11.65 -3.10
C ASP A 106 -9.37 -11.43 -2.49
N GLY A 107 -10.20 -12.48 -2.54
CA GLY A 107 -11.61 -12.39 -2.13
C GLY A 107 -12.41 -11.44 -3.01
N VAL A 108 -13.53 -10.95 -2.49
CA VAL A 108 -14.36 -9.94 -3.15
C VAL A 108 -14.17 -8.60 -2.45
N THR A 109 -13.57 -7.63 -3.13
CA THR A 109 -13.44 -6.27 -2.60
C THR A 109 -14.82 -5.63 -2.39
N LEU A 110 -15.01 -5.05 -1.22
CA LEU A 110 -16.25 -4.40 -0.84
C LEU A 110 -16.13 -2.89 -0.95
N SER A 111 -17.20 -2.27 -1.46
CA SER A 111 -17.43 -0.84 -1.28
C SER A 111 -17.73 -0.51 0.19
N SER A 112 -17.57 0.76 0.57
CA SER A 112 -17.92 1.21 1.92
C SER A 112 -19.39 0.96 2.29
N ALA A 113 -20.30 1.03 1.31
CA ALA A 113 -21.72 0.75 1.53
C ALA A 113 -21.98 -0.73 1.81
N GLN A 114 -21.33 -1.63 1.06
CA GLN A 114 -21.44 -3.08 1.29
C GLN A 114 -20.87 -3.47 2.65
N PHE A 115 -19.70 -2.93 3.01
CA PHE A 115 -19.10 -3.18 4.32
C PHE A 115 -19.99 -2.70 5.48
N ALA A 116 -20.55 -1.50 5.37
CA ALA A 116 -21.47 -0.97 6.39
C ALA A 116 -22.75 -1.81 6.53
N ALA A 117 -23.29 -2.31 5.41
CA ALA A 117 -24.46 -3.19 5.42
C ALA A 117 -24.17 -4.51 6.16
N LEU A 118 -23.00 -5.13 5.93
CA LEU A 118 -22.60 -6.35 6.62
C LEU A 118 -22.42 -6.12 8.13
N LEU A 119 -21.82 -5.01 8.53
CA LEU A 119 -21.69 -4.65 9.96
C LEU A 119 -23.07 -4.47 10.61
N ALA A 120 -23.99 -3.77 9.95
CA ALA A 120 -25.34 -3.56 10.47
C ALA A 120 -26.15 -4.86 10.56
N GLN A 121 -26.05 -5.72 9.54
CA GLN A 121 -26.78 -6.97 9.45
C GLN A 121 -26.32 -8.00 10.50
N HIS A 122 -25.00 -8.13 10.68
CA HIS A 122 -24.45 -9.21 11.50
C HIS A 122 -23.97 -8.77 12.89
N SER A 123 -23.79 -7.45 13.13
CA SER A 123 -23.21 -6.91 14.36
C SER A 123 -22.01 -7.72 14.87
N PRO A 124 -21.02 -8.01 14.01
CA PRO A 124 -20.01 -9.01 14.32
C PRO A 124 -19.00 -8.50 15.35
N MET A 125 -18.49 -9.41 16.19
CA MET A 125 -17.27 -9.11 16.93
C MET A 125 -16.08 -9.09 15.98
N THR A 126 -15.29 -8.02 16.06
CA THR A 126 -14.09 -7.83 15.26
C THR A 126 -12.86 -8.28 16.04
N PHE A 127 -11.96 -8.98 15.37
CA PHE A 127 -10.68 -9.43 15.91
C PHE A 127 -9.52 -8.80 15.13
N PHE A 128 -8.36 -8.70 15.76
CA PHE A 128 -7.12 -8.25 15.11
C PHE A 128 -6.20 -9.45 14.87
N SER A 129 -5.83 -9.67 13.61
CA SER A 129 -4.81 -10.66 13.25
C SER A 129 -3.43 -10.03 13.36
N ARG A 130 -2.58 -10.60 14.24
CA ARG A 130 -1.18 -10.14 14.38
C ARG A 130 -0.34 -10.49 13.16
N GLU A 131 -0.58 -11.65 12.56
CA GLU A 131 0.12 -12.14 11.37
C GLU A 131 -0.20 -11.25 10.16
N LEU A 132 -1.48 -10.99 9.90
CA LEU A 132 -1.88 -10.15 8.76
C LEU A 132 -1.77 -8.65 9.02
N CYS A 133 -1.64 -8.25 10.29
CA CYS A 133 -1.72 -6.86 10.74
C CYS A 133 -2.99 -6.14 10.23
N ALA A 134 -4.12 -6.84 10.24
CA ALA A 134 -5.42 -6.39 9.77
C ALA A 134 -6.53 -6.88 10.71
N LYS A 135 -7.71 -6.27 10.62
CA LYS A 135 -8.90 -6.70 11.38
C LYS A 135 -9.73 -7.66 10.56
N TYR A 136 -10.43 -8.57 11.23
CA TYR A 136 -11.33 -9.50 10.57
C TYR A 136 -12.54 -9.85 11.43
N PHE A 137 -13.57 -10.36 10.78
CA PHE A 137 -14.65 -11.09 11.45
C PHE A 137 -15.17 -12.20 10.54
N THR A 138 -15.94 -13.13 11.12
CA THR A 138 -16.63 -14.16 10.36
C THR A 138 -18.14 -14.00 10.51
N TYR A 139 -18.88 -14.38 9.48
CA TYR A 139 -20.34 -14.41 9.51
C TYR A 139 -20.86 -15.57 8.64
N ARG A 140 -22.15 -15.83 8.73
CA ARG A 140 -22.84 -16.74 7.81
C ARG A 140 -23.87 -15.97 7.00
N ASP A 141 -23.91 -16.22 5.71
CA ASP A 141 -24.94 -15.65 4.85
C ASP A 141 -26.30 -16.36 5.03
N GLU A 142 -27.31 -15.89 4.31
CA GLU A 142 -28.67 -16.46 4.34
C GLU A 142 -28.73 -17.93 3.91
N GLN A 143 -27.74 -18.40 3.13
CA GLN A 143 -27.60 -19.78 2.70
C GLN A 143 -26.81 -20.64 3.70
N GLY A 144 -26.42 -20.06 4.85
CA GLY A 144 -25.63 -20.71 5.89
C GLY A 144 -24.16 -20.91 5.54
N ARG A 145 -23.67 -20.31 4.45
CA ARG A 145 -22.27 -20.40 4.02
C ARG A 145 -21.42 -19.50 4.88
N SER A 146 -20.20 -19.94 5.20
CA SER A 146 -19.31 -19.19 6.09
C SER A 146 -18.48 -18.19 5.30
N HIS A 147 -18.35 -16.98 5.84
CA HIS A 147 -17.58 -15.89 5.28
C HIS A 147 -16.50 -15.47 6.26
N PHE A 148 -15.35 -15.06 5.73
CA PHE A 148 -14.27 -14.40 6.44
C PHE A 148 -14.06 -13.04 5.80
N LEU A 149 -14.27 -11.97 6.55
CA LEU A 149 -14.07 -10.61 6.05
C LEU A 149 -12.81 -10.03 6.67
N LEU A 150 -11.87 -9.63 5.83
CA LEU A 150 -10.62 -8.98 6.20
C LEU A 150 -10.68 -7.51 5.84
N PHE A 151 -10.29 -6.62 6.75
CA PHE A 151 -10.31 -5.20 6.50
C PHE A 151 -9.24 -4.43 7.28
N ASP A 152 -8.92 -3.26 6.74
CA ASP A 152 -8.06 -2.27 7.36
C ASP A 152 -8.84 -1.04 7.79
N ASP A 153 -8.41 -0.47 8.92
CA ASP A 153 -8.89 0.80 9.45
C ASP A 153 -7.69 1.66 9.90
N PRO A 154 -7.92 2.89 10.38
CA PRO A 154 -6.81 3.77 10.72
C PRO A 154 -5.85 3.19 11.77
N ASP A 155 -6.34 2.35 12.70
CA ASP A 155 -5.49 1.72 13.71
C ASP A 155 -4.57 0.67 13.08
N THR A 156 -5.10 -0.15 12.17
CA THR A 156 -4.28 -1.15 11.46
C THR A 156 -3.26 -0.48 10.56
N ALA A 157 -3.62 0.62 9.88
CA ALA A 157 -2.69 1.43 9.09
C ALA A 157 -1.53 1.99 9.92
N VAL A 158 -1.83 2.59 11.08
CA VAL A 158 -0.80 3.08 12.00
C VAL A 158 0.09 1.92 12.46
N LYS A 159 -0.51 0.76 12.80
CA LYS A 159 0.26 -0.42 13.21
C LYS A 159 1.18 -0.92 12.10
N LYS A 160 0.71 -1.00 10.86
CA LYS A 160 1.51 -1.36 9.68
C LYS A 160 2.71 -0.42 9.52
N LEU A 161 2.50 0.89 9.62
CA LEU A 161 3.56 1.89 9.54
C LEU A 161 4.60 1.74 10.68
N MET A 162 4.15 1.47 11.91
CA MET A 162 5.06 1.23 13.04
C MET A 162 5.93 -0.01 12.83
N LEU A 163 5.34 -1.10 12.34
CA LEU A 163 6.07 -2.33 12.03
C LEU A 163 7.05 -2.14 10.87
N ALA A 164 6.67 -1.40 9.83
CA ALA A 164 7.57 -1.04 8.74
C ALA A 164 8.76 -0.21 9.23
N ARG A 165 8.52 0.77 10.12
CA ARG A 165 9.58 1.54 10.78
C ARG A 165 10.51 0.66 11.60
N GLU A 166 9.98 -0.24 12.42
CA GLU A 166 10.79 -1.23 13.17
C GLU A 166 11.68 -2.07 12.23
N ALA A 167 11.19 -2.39 11.02
CA ALA A 167 11.92 -3.10 9.99
C ALA A 167 12.91 -2.23 9.19
N GLY A 168 13.01 -0.93 9.49
CA GLY A 168 13.97 -0.01 8.87
C GLY A 168 13.46 0.77 7.65
N TYR A 169 12.16 0.70 7.34
CA TYR A 169 11.57 1.51 6.28
C TYR A 169 11.55 2.99 6.67
N THR A 170 11.95 3.85 5.73
CA THR A 170 12.07 5.30 5.96
C THR A 170 11.05 6.12 5.19
N THR A 171 10.25 5.50 4.32
CA THR A 171 9.25 6.20 3.52
C THR A 171 8.04 5.31 3.28
N ALA A 172 6.86 5.92 3.39
CA ALA A 172 5.60 5.28 3.08
C ALA A 172 4.61 6.27 2.43
N PHE A 173 3.66 5.72 1.69
CA PHE A 173 2.58 6.42 1.01
C PHE A 173 1.26 6.05 1.67
N VAL A 174 0.48 7.06 2.05
CA VAL A 174 -0.89 6.91 2.53
C VAL A 174 -1.77 7.71 1.58
N LEU A 175 -2.45 7.03 0.67
CA LEU A 175 -3.16 7.71 -0.41
C LEU A 175 -4.53 8.22 0.06
N TRP A 176 -4.82 9.49 -0.26
CA TRP A 176 -6.11 10.12 0.05
C TRP A 176 -7.30 9.37 -0.58
N ARG A 177 -7.11 8.79 -1.77
CA ARG A 177 -8.14 8.02 -2.46
C ARG A 177 -8.67 6.86 -1.61
N ASP A 178 -7.82 6.24 -0.80
CA ASP A 178 -8.15 5.00 -0.08
C ASP A 178 -8.56 5.30 1.38
N TRP A 179 -7.96 6.33 1.96
CA TRP A 179 -8.08 6.67 3.38
C TRP A 179 -8.88 7.95 3.66
N GLY A 180 -9.08 8.81 2.66
CA GLY A 180 -9.79 10.08 2.78
C GLY A 180 -9.28 10.93 3.94
N ALA A 181 -10.20 11.51 4.71
CA ALA A 181 -9.84 12.34 5.88
C ALA A 181 -8.98 11.61 6.92
N ALA A 182 -9.05 10.27 6.98
CA ALA A 182 -8.26 9.46 7.90
C ALA A 182 -6.76 9.47 7.59
N THR A 183 -6.34 9.87 6.38
CA THR A 183 -4.92 10.05 6.04
C THR A 183 -4.21 10.94 7.07
N THR A 184 -4.86 12.00 7.55
CA THR A 184 -4.27 12.92 8.53
C THR A 184 -3.97 12.23 9.86
N SER A 185 -4.90 11.42 10.38
CA SER A 185 -4.71 10.70 11.64
C SER A 185 -3.71 9.57 11.49
N ILE A 186 -3.67 8.89 10.34
CA ILE A 186 -2.72 7.81 10.06
C ILE A 186 -1.28 8.36 10.02
N VAL A 187 -1.06 9.43 9.24
CA VAL A 187 0.26 10.06 9.12
C VAL A 187 0.74 10.63 10.47
N ARG A 188 -0.16 11.22 11.26
CA ARG A 188 0.18 11.70 12.62
C ARG A 188 0.41 10.58 13.62
N GLY A 189 -0.41 9.53 13.58
CA GLY A 189 -0.30 8.37 14.47
C GLY A 189 0.96 7.55 14.22
N ALA A 190 1.46 7.58 12.99
CA ALA A 190 2.72 6.97 12.59
C ALA A 190 3.91 7.93 12.63
N ALA A 191 3.72 9.18 13.06
CA ALA A 191 4.74 10.23 12.96
C ALA A 191 6.06 9.77 13.59
N LEU A 192 7.08 9.78 12.72
CA LEU A 192 8.50 9.65 13.00
C LEU A 192 9.01 10.76 13.91
#